data_AF-A0A957L5Y3-F1
#
_entry.id   AF-A0A957L5Y3-F1
#
_cell.length_a   1.000
_cell.length_b   1.000
_cell.length_c   1.000
_cell.angle_alpha   90.00
_cell.angle_beta   90.00
_cell.angle_gamma   90.00
#
_symmetry.space_group_name_H-M   'P 1'
#
loop_
_entity.id
_entity.type
_entity.pdbx_description
1 polymer ?
#
loop_
_entity_poly.entity_id
_entity_poly.type
_entity_poly.pdbx_seq_one_letter_code
_entity_poly.pdbx_strand_id
1 'polypeptide(L)'
;MNQAQPQGYLALPAGGTGPHVLVLHAWWGQNETIRSLCRRLAAEGFVAFAPDLYHGQVADTIPGAEALSSQLEYQQARAECATAAAFLAQHGNASGRGLAVIGFSLGAYYAYELAAETPDQIDAVVLFYGAGDS
;
A
#
# COMPACT_ATOMS: atom_id res chain seq x y z
N MET A 1 -18.78 -3.57 -11.44
CA MET A 1 -18.83 -4.55 -10.33
C MET A 1 -17.93 -4.00 -9.24
N ASN A 2 -18.46 -3.64 -8.07
CA ASN A 2 -17.62 -3.22 -6.94
C ASN A 2 -16.72 -4.40 -6.58
N GLN A 3 -15.40 -4.25 -6.71
CA GLN A 3 -14.50 -5.25 -6.17
C GLN A 3 -14.66 -5.28 -4.64
N ALA A 4 -14.66 -6.49 -4.06
CA ALA A 4 -14.61 -6.63 -2.61
C ALA A 4 -13.31 -5.99 -2.11
N GLN A 5 -13.37 -5.24 -1.00
CA GLN A 5 -12.20 -4.62 -0.41
C GLN A 5 -11.13 -5.67 -0.09
N PRO A 6 -9.90 -5.55 -0.63
CA PRO A 6 -8.79 -6.41 -0.24
C PRO A 6 -8.50 -6.28 1.25
N GLN A 7 -7.93 -7.33 1.86
CA GLN A 7 -7.55 -7.26 3.26
C GLN A 7 -6.57 -6.10 3.49
N GLY A 8 -6.89 -5.24 4.43
CA GLY A 8 -6.06 -4.08 4.70
C GLY A 8 -6.73 -3.01 5.56
N TYR A 9 -6.03 -1.89 5.70
CA TYR A 9 -6.47 -0.74 6.48
C TYR A 9 -6.81 0.44 5.56
N LEU A 10 -8.10 0.78 5.49
CA LEU A 10 -8.61 1.94 4.76
C LEU A 10 -8.89 3.07 5.75
N ALA A 11 -8.29 4.24 5.50
CA ALA A 11 -8.57 5.47 6.22
C ALA A 11 -9.17 6.48 5.25
N LEU A 12 -10.36 6.98 5.60
CA LEU A 12 -11.07 7.99 4.82
C LEU A 12 -10.96 9.36 5.49
N PRO A 13 -10.82 10.44 4.71
CA PRO A 13 -10.90 11.79 5.25
C PRO A 13 -12.34 12.08 5.71
N ALA A 14 -12.55 13.15 6.48
CA ALA A 14 -13.87 13.51 7.00
C ALA A 14 -14.95 13.65 5.90
N GLY A 15 -14.56 14.09 4.69
CA GLY A 15 -15.45 14.20 3.52
C GLY A 15 -15.69 12.89 2.77
N GLY A 16 -15.03 11.79 3.13
CA GLY A 16 -15.17 10.47 2.51
C GLY A 16 -14.53 10.31 1.12
N THR A 17 -14.10 11.40 0.48
CA THR A 17 -13.43 11.41 -0.82
C THR A 17 -12.20 12.33 -0.79
N GLY A 18 -11.26 12.09 -1.69
CA GLY A 18 -10.00 12.84 -1.76
C GLY A 18 -9.01 12.19 -2.73
N PRO A 19 -7.79 12.73 -2.86
CA PRO A 19 -6.72 12.08 -3.61
C PRO A 19 -6.32 10.76 -2.96
N HIS A 20 -5.94 9.79 -3.79
CA HIS A 20 -5.68 8.41 -3.37
C HIS A 20 -4.20 8.17 -3.04
N VAL A 21 -3.95 7.54 -1.89
CA VAL A 21 -2.60 7.13 -1.48
C VAL A 21 -2.59 5.65 -1.10
N LEU A 22 -1.86 4.84 -1.86
CA LEU A 22 -1.55 3.46 -1.50
C LEU A 22 -0.31 3.43 -0.62
N VAL A 23 -0.35 2.73 0.51
CA VAL A 23 0.76 2.67 1.48
C VAL A 23 1.22 1.21 1.65
N LEU A 24 2.41 0.89 1.16
CA LEU A 24 2.98 -0.45 1.18
C LEU A 24 3.98 -0.61 2.34
N HIS A 25 3.69 -1.57 3.22
CA HIS A 25 4.42 -1.78 4.46
C HIS A 25 5.81 -2.41 4.24
N ALA A 26 6.69 -2.23 5.24
CA ALA A 26 7.95 -2.97 5.32
C ALA A 26 7.73 -4.44 5.67
N TRP A 27 8.79 -5.24 5.67
CA TRP A 27 8.82 -6.66 6.08
C TRP A 27 8.27 -6.99 7.49
N TRP A 28 7.87 -5.98 8.27
CA TRP A 28 7.22 -6.12 9.56
C TRP A 28 5.73 -6.46 9.45
N GLY A 29 5.14 -6.31 8.26
CA GLY A 29 3.69 -6.39 8.08
C GLY A 29 2.99 -5.05 8.30
N GLN A 30 1.66 -5.06 8.21
CA GLN A 30 0.82 -3.88 8.38
C GLN A 30 0.63 -3.50 9.86
N ASN A 31 1.71 -3.01 10.46
CA ASN A 31 1.74 -2.61 11.87
C ASN A 31 1.08 -1.23 12.13
N GLU A 32 1.07 -0.84 13.40
CA GLU A 32 0.45 0.42 13.85
C GLU A 32 1.13 1.67 13.26
N THR A 33 2.42 1.63 12.94
CA THR A 33 3.10 2.75 12.26
C THR A 33 2.47 3.03 10.89
N ILE A 34 2.20 1.97 10.12
CA ILE A 34 1.56 2.08 8.80
C ILE A 34 0.10 2.55 8.93
N ARG A 35 -0.66 1.98 9.87
CA ARG A 35 -2.05 2.39 10.13
C ARG A 35 -2.14 3.84 10.59
N SER A 36 -1.22 4.26 11.45
CA SER A 36 -1.11 5.65 11.93
C SER A 36 -0.78 6.61 10.79
N LEU A 37 0.11 6.23 9.86
CA LEU A 37 0.37 7.00 8.65
C LEU A 37 -0.88 7.16 7.79
N CYS A 38 -1.64 6.08 7.54
CA CYS A 38 -2.91 6.16 6.80
C CYS A 38 -3.90 7.13 7.48
N ARG A 39 -4.04 7.09 8.81
CA ARG A 39 -4.90 8.04 9.54
C ARG A 39 -4.42 9.48 9.42
N ARG A 40 -3.11 9.72 9.47
CA ARG A 40 -2.54 11.07 9.29
C ARG A 40 -2.79 11.59 7.88
N LEU A 41 -2.61 10.75 6.86
CA LEU A 41 -2.97 11.09 5.47
C LEU A 41 -4.46 11.42 5.35
N ALA A 42 -5.33 10.63 5.98
CA ALA A 42 -6.76 10.91 6.01
C ALA A 42 -7.11 12.22 6.72
N ALA A 43 -6.42 12.56 7.80
CA ALA A 43 -6.58 13.86 8.46
C ALA A 43 -6.20 15.05 7.56
N GLU A 44 -5.25 14.84 6.64
CA GLU A 44 -4.85 15.82 5.61
C GLU A 44 -5.72 15.79 4.34
N GLY A 45 -6.80 15.01 4.32
CA GLY A 45 -7.77 14.99 3.21
C GLY A 45 -7.55 13.89 2.16
N PHE A 46 -6.63 12.96 2.38
CA PHE A 46 -6.38 11.85 1.44
C PHE A 46 -7.21 10.61 1.77
N VAL A 47 -7.59 9.86 0.74
CA VAL A 47 -8.10 8.49 0.92
C VAL A 47 -6.89 7.56 0.90
N ALA A 48 -6.56 6.97 2.05
CA ALA A 48 -5.34 6.18 2.23
C ALA A 48 -5.67 4.72 2.48
N PHE A 49 -5.06 3.82 1.71
CA PHE A 49 -5.22 2.37 1.90
C PHE A 49 -3.86 1.70 2.04
N ALA A 50 -3.71 0.89 3.08
CA ALA A 50 -2.61 -0.05 3.21
C ALA A 50 -3.15 -1.46 3.01
N PRO A 51 -2.74 -2.21 1.96
CA PRO A 51 -3.03 -3.64 1.90
C PRO A 51 -2.25 -4.38 3.00
N ASP A 52 -2.72 -5.58 3.35
CA ASP A 52 -2.09 -6.47 4.32
C ASP A 52 -1.52 -7.68 3.60
N LEU A 53 -0.26 -7.57 3.15
CA LEU A 53 0.40 -8.60 2.34
C LEU A 53 0.74 -9.87 3.15
N TYR A 54 0.62 -9.82 4.48
CA TYR A 54 0.82 -10.95 5.38
C TYR A 54 -0.49 -11.43 6.02
N HIS A 55 -1.63 -11.02 5.47
CA HIS A 55 -2.96 -11.54 5.80
C HIS A 55 -3.26 -11.57 7.31
N GLY A 56 -2.81 -10.55 8.04
CA GLY A 56 -3.08 -10.33 9.46
C GLY A 56 -1.87 -10.53 10.37
N GLN A 57 -0.75 -11.01 9.81
CA GLN A 57 0.48 -11.21 10.58
C GLN A 57 1.33 -9.94 10.63
N VAL A 58 1.83 -9.64 11.81
CA VAL A 58 2.76 -8.54 12.07
C VAL A 58 3.90 -9.08 12.91
N ALA A 59 5.13 -8.80 12.49
CA ALA A 59 6.33 -9.17 13.23
C ALA A 59 6.73 -8.05 14.22
N ASP A 60 7.24 -8.47 15.36
CA ASP A 60 7.80 -7.63 16.43
C ASP A 60 9.29 -7.92 16.70
N THR A 61 9.83 -8.95 16.06
CA THR A 61 11.23 -9.39 16.16
C THR A 61 11.83 -9.61 14.78
N ILE A 62 13.15 -9.40 14.64
CA ILE A 62 13.85 -9.60 13.37
C ILE A 62 13.63 -11.03 12.82
N PRO A 63 13.78 -12.12 13.61
CA PRO A 63 13.52 -13.47 13.10
C PRO A 63 12.08 -13.68 12.63
N GLY A 64 11.11 -13.04 13.30
CA GLY A 64 9.72 -13.07 12.86
C GLY A 64 9.52 -12.38 11.51
N ALA A 65 10.14 -11.22 11.30
CA ALA A 65 10.07 -10.50 10.03
C ALA A 65 10.77 -11.27 8.89
N GLU A 66 11.91 -11.89 9.18
CA GLU A 66 12.60 -12.77 8.23
C GLU A 66 11.71 -13.96 7.83
N ALA A 67 11.04 -14.59 8.80
CA ALA A 67 10.15 -15.72 8.55
C ALA A 67 8.95 -15.32 7.67
N LEU A 68 8.29 -14.21 7.99
CA LEU A 68 7.17 -13.69 7.17
C LEU A 68 7.64 -13.31 5.77
N SER A 69 8.75 -12.58 5.65
CA SER A 69 9.28 -12.18 4.34
C SER A 69 9.70 -13.37 3.49
N SER A 70 10.21 -14.45 4.10
CA SER A 70 10.61 -15.66 3.38
C SER A 70 9.43 -16.49 2.88
N GLN A 71 8.26 -16.33 3.50
CA GLN A 71 7.02 -16.99 3.09
C GLN A 71 6.20 -16.17 2.09
N LEU A 72 6.61 -14.93 1.82
CA LEU A 72 5.90 -14.05 0.91
C LEU A 72 6.16 -14.47 -0.53
N GLU A 73 5.12 -14.99 -1.19
CA GLU A 73 5.19 -15.33 -2.60
C GLU A 73 5.18 -14.06 -3.48
N TYR A 74 6.27 -13.86 -4.21
CA TYR A 74 6.53 -12.64 -4.96
C TYR A 74 5.37 -12.24 -5.91
N GLN A 75 4.95 -13.18 -6.77
CA GLN A 75 3.89 -12.90 -7.75
C GLN A 75 2.52 -12.68 -7.09
N GLN A 76 2.28 -13.33 -5.96
CA GLN A 76 1.06 -13.11 -5.20
C GLN A 76 1.04 -11.70 -4.59
N ALA A 77 2.12 -11.31 -3.92
CA ALA A 77 2.23 -9.97 -3.31
C ALA A 77 2.11 -8.85 -4.35
N ARG A 78 2.73 -9.04 -5.52
CA ARG A 78 2.61 -8.12 -6.66
C ARG A 78 1.16 -8.00 -7.16
N ALA A 79 0.46 -9.13 -7.33
CA ALA A 79 -0.95 -9.14 -7.72
C ALA A 79 -1.87 -8.50 -6.67
N GLU A 80 -1.58 -8.70 -5.37
CA GLU A 80 -2.29 -8.06 -4.27
C GLU A 80 -2.08 -6.54 -4.27
N CYS A 81 -0.87 -6.05 -4.55
CA CYS A 81 -0.59 -4.62 -4.71
C CYS A 81 -1.39 -4.00 -5.89
N ALA A 82 -1.43 -4.68 -7.04
CA ALA A 82 -2.21 -4.24 -8.19
C ALA A 82 -3.72 -4.23 -7.90
N THR A 83 -4.22 -5.24 -7.19
CA THR A 83 -5.62 -5.33 -6.76
C THR A 83 -5.97 -4.21 -5.78
N ALA A 84 -5.06 -3.89 -4.85
CA ALA A 84 -5.22 -2.78 -3.91
C ALA A 84 -5.25 -1.42 -4.60
N ALA A 85 -4.39 -1.20 -5.61
CA ALA A 85 -4.43 0.01 -6.43
C ALA A 85 -5.74 0.14 -7.20
N ALA A 86 -6.20 -0.95 -7.84
CA ALA A 86 -7.46 -0.97 -8.58
C ALA A 86 -8.68 -0.75 -7.68
N PHE A 87 -8.68 -1.32 -6.47
CA PHE A 87 -9.69 -1.07 -5.44
C PHE A 87 -9.72 0.41 -5.05
N LEU A 88 -8.55 0.98 -4.76
CA LEU A 88 -8.44 2.37 -4.33
C LEU A 88 -8.84 3.35 -5.46
N ALA A 89 -8.50 3.05 -6.72
CA ALA A 89 -8.91 3.84 -7.88
C ALA A 89 -10.43 3.98 -8.02
N GLN A 90 -11.18 2.95 -7.61
CA GLN A 90 -12.65 2.93 -7.64
C GLN A 90 -13.27 3.72 -6.48
N HIS A 91 -12.49 4.10 -5.48
CA HIS A 91 -12.99 4.66 -4.22
C HIS A 91 -13.20 6.19 -4.26
N GLY A 92 -14.05 6.69 -5.16
CA GLY A 92 -14.48 8.09 -5.14
C GLY A 92 -13.33 9.07 -5.37
N ASN A 93 -12.74 9.03 -6.58
CA ASN A 93 -11.69 9.96 -6.96
C ASN A 93 -12.25 11.33 -7.37
N ALA A 94 -12.44 12.24 -6.43
CA ALA A 94 -12.91 13.59 -6.73
C ALA A 94 -11.90 14.42 -7.55
N SER A 95 -10.64 13.97 -7.66
CA SER A 95 -9.56 14.75 -8.25
C SER A 95 -9.31 14.48 -9.74
N GLY A 96 -9.79 13.34 -10.27
CA GLY A 96 -9.48 12.90 -11.63
C GLY A 96 -8.00 12.55 -11.87
N ARG A 97 -7.18 12.51 -10.81
CA ARG A 97 -5.74 12.21 -10.84
C ARG A 97 -5.44 10.73 -10.62
N GLY A 98 -4.26 10.26 -11.03
CA GLY A 98 -3.76 8.94 -10.64
C GLY A 98 -3.51 8.81 -9.13
N LEU A 99 -3.07 7.64 -8.72
CA LEU A 99 -2.75 7.32 -7.33
C LEU A 99 -1.33 7.77 -6.98
N ALA A 100 -1.11 8.18 -5.75
CA ALA A 100 0.23 8.19 -5.16
C ALA A 100 0.51 6.86 -4.47
N VAL A 101 1.75 6.36 -4.55
CA VAL A 101 2.19 5.15 -3.83
C VAL A 101 3.34 5.50 -2.91
N ILE A 102 3.21 5.15 -1.62
CA ILE A 102 4.27 5.25 -0.62
C ILE A 102 4.71 3.85 -0.27
N GLY A 103 6.01 3.54 -0.39
CA GLY A 103 6.55 2.23 -0.05
C GLY A 103 7.70 2.32 0.95
N PHE A 104 7.77 1.36 1.88
CA PHE A 104 8.83 1.25 2.89
C PHE A 104 9.58 -0.07 2.76
N SER A 105 10.90 -0.07 2.66
CA SER A 105 11.73 -1.31 2.57
C SER A 105 11.16 -2.27 1.50
N LEU A 106 10.70 -3.46 1.89
CA LEU A 106 9.96 -4.41 1.05
C LEU A 106 8.85 -3.74 0.21
N GLY A 107 8.04 -2.88 0.83
CA GLY A 107 6.97 -2.15 0.13
C GLY A 107 7.48 -1.13 -0.88
N ALA A 108 8.72 -0.64 -0.74
CA ALA A 108 9.32 0.25 -1.74
C ALA A 108 9.64 -0.49 -3.04
N TYR A 109 10.05 -1.76 -2.96
CA TYR A 109 10.22 -2.62 -4.13
C TYR A 109 8.91 -2.77 -4.90
N TYR A 110 7.84 -3.18 -4.20
CA TYR A 110 6.53 -3.35 -4.84
C TYR A 110 5.92 -2.03 -5.34
N ALA A 111 6.20 -0.91 -4.68
CA ALA A 111 5.77 0.42 -5.16
C ALA A 111 6.44 0.78 -6.49
N TYR A 112 7.72 0.45 -6.65
CA TYR A 112 8.46 0.66 -7.89
C TYR A 112 7.93 -0.23 -9.02
N GLU A 113 7.78 -1.54 -8.79
CA GLU A 113 7.24 -2.48 -9.79
C GLU A 113 5.82 -2.07 -10.24
N LEU A 114 4.95 -1.75 -9.29
CA LEU A 114 3.58 -1.32 -9.59
C LEU A 114 3.55 -0.06 -10.47
N ALA A 115 4.41 0.91 -10.19
CA ALA A 115 4.51 2.13 -10.98
C ALA A 115 5.08 1.88 -12.38
N ALA A 116 6.04 0.94 -12.52
CA ALA A 116 6.58 0.55 -13.81
C ALA A 116 5.53 -0.14 -14.70
N GLU A 117 4.62 -0.91 -14.10
CA GLU A 117 3.59 -1.67 -14.81
C GLU A 117 2.34 -0.88 -15.15
N THR A 118 2.02 0.12 -14.32
CA THR A 118 0.81 0.93 -14.46
C THR A 118 1.11 2.44 -14.47
N PRO A 119 2.03 2.91 -15.33
CA PRO A 119 2.49 4.30 -15.29
C PRO A 119 1.38 5.32 -15.53
N ASP A 120 0.34 4.95 -16.28
CA ASP A 120 -0.82 5.81 -16.54
C ASP A 120 -1.78 5.96 -15.34
N GLN A 121 -1.65 5.09 -14.32
CA GLN A 121 -2.48 5.10 -13.13
C GLN A 121 -1.76 5.69 -11.91
N ILE A 122 -0.44 5.81 -11.95
CA ILE A 122 0.38 6.26 -10.82
C ILE A 122 0.93 7.66 -11.09
N ASP A 123 0.44 8.64 -10.33
CA ASP A 123 0.85 10.05 -10.44
C ASP A 123 2.18 10.33 -9.73
N ALA A 124 2.47 9.58 -8.66
CA ALA A 124 3.62 9.80 -7.81
C ALA A 124 4.04 8.54 -7.05
N VAL A 125 5.34 8.39 -6.82
CA VAL A 125 5.92 7.32 -6.02
C VAL A 125 6.88 7.92 -4.99
N VAL A 126 6.76 7.49 -3.73
CA VAL A 126 7.65 7.88 -2.63
C VAL A 126 8.24 6.62 -2.01
N LEU A 127 9.55 6.47 -2.09
CA LEU A 127 10.26 5.27 -1.65
C LEU A 127 11.11 5.58 -0.41
N PHE A 128 10.82 4.90 0.69
CA PHE A 128 11.58 4.99 1.93
C PHE A 128 12.47 3.75 2.12
N TYR A 129 13.79 3.96 2.12
CA TYR A 129 14.82 2.95 2.42
C TYR A 129 14.58 1.58 1.73
N GLY A 130 14.14 1.63 0.47
CA GLY A 130 13.99 0.45 -0.36
C GLY A 130 15.34 -0.21 -0.66
N ALA A 131 15.36 -1.54 -0.65
CA ALA A 131 16.44 -2.30 -1.26
C ALA A 131 16.02 -2.60 -2.70
N GLY A 132 16.84 -2.18 -3.67
CA GLY A 132 16.71 -2.69 -5.04
C GLY A 132 17.39 -4.04 -5.16
N ASP A 133 17.02 -4.82 -6.17
CA ASP A 133 17.79 -6.01 -6.53
C ASP A 133 19.20 -5.56 -6.98
N SER A 134 20.21 -5.92 -6.19
CA SER A 134 21.62 -5.87 -6.60
C SER A 134 22.00 -7.15 -7.32
#